data_AF-A0A0K6G746-F1
#
_entry.id   AF-A0A0K6G746-F1
#
_cell.length_a   1.000
_cell.length_b   1.000
_cell.length_c   1.000
_cell.angle_alpha   90.00
_cell.angle_beta   90.00
_cell.angle_gamma   90.00
#
_symmetry.space_group_name_H-M   'P 1'
#
loop_
_entity.id
_entity.type
_entity.pdbx_description
1 polymer ?
#
loop_
_entity_poly.entity_id
_entity_poly.type
_entity_poly.pdbx_seq_one_letter_code
_entity_poly.pdbx_strand_id
1 'polypeptide(L)'
;MSVLPVIPTMVGTSADLATMDYADAYSHDTTFMHNTLIRAFNQIGAKAMKIPPPEIIDFATYVDAFCETLRRHCEGENTIIFPRISAHTSLNGEDNAALLSCLERVEQWVRDTAQLPEKADPTELVAAMEVMAPVFSKNMHEQPKHMSPSVLRSALSGPELRDLVNTDIAWVAQNSRMEYLLPFLVLHHDISTNEAWPGLPEMAKKALPELAAVNLGCWKYAPFTLREQLCPL
;
A
#
# COMPACT_ATOMS: atom_id res chain seq x y z
N MET A 1 19.53 5.59 -1.07
CA MET A 1 18.34 5.10 -1.78
C MET A 1 17.77 6.12 -2.78
N SER A 2 17.58 5.71 -4.03
CA SER A 2 16.89 6.50 -5.07
C SER A 2 15.39 6.53 -4.83
N VAL A 3 14.74 7.65 -5.17
CA VAL A 3 13.27 7.77 -5.13
C VAL A 3 12.67 6.93 -6.25
N LEU A 4 11.71 6.07 -5.92
CA LEU A 4 10.96 5.30 -6.92
C LEU A 4 9.88 6.19 -7.56
N PRO A 5 9.71 6.15 -8.89
CA PRO A 5 8.63 6.88 -9.53
C PRO A 5 7.27 6.32 -9.11
N VAL A 6 6.28 7.20 -8.98
CA VAL A 6 4.88 6.77 -8.89
C VAL A 6 4.40 6.34 -10.27
N ILE A 7 3.47 5.39 -10.29
CA ILE A 7 2.82 4.92 -11.50
C ILE A 7 1.89 6.02 -12.01
N PRO A 8 1.96 6.41 -13.29
CA PRO A 8 1.06 7.41 -13.86
C PRO A 8 -0.41 7.04 -13.66
N THR A 9 -1.20 7.97 -13.14
CA THR A 9 -2.66 7.86 -13.00
C THR A 9 -3.33 8.83 -13.97
N MET A 10 -4.59 8.57 -14.32
CA MET A 10 -5.38 9.53 -15.10
C MET A 10 -5.70 10.73 -14.22
N VAL A 11 -5.04 11.86 -14.47
CA VAL A 11 -5.34 13.11 -13.78
C VAL A 11 -6.71 13.62 -14.21
N GLY A 12 -7.59 13.91 -13.24
CA GLY A 12 -8.84 14.61 -13.49
C GLY A 12 -9.99 13.75 -14.04
N THR A 13 -9.85 12.41 -14.10
CA THR A 13 -11.02 11.55 -14.29
C THR A 13 -11.76 11.46 -12.96
N SER A 14 -12.81 12.26 -12.77
CA SER A 14 -13.78 12.09 -11.67
C SER A 14 -14.63 10.82 -11.84
N ALA A 15 -14.12 9.85 -12.62
CA ALA A 15 -14.83 8.62 -12.91
C ALA A 15 -14.93 7.84 -11.61
N ASP A 16 -16.14 7.82 -11.06
CA ASP A 16 -16.51 6.94 -9.98
C ASP A 16 -16.25 5.50 -10.46
N LEU A 17 -15.22 4.86 -9.91
CA LEU A 17 -14.85 3.48 -10.22
C LEU A 17 -15.99 2.50 -9.92
N ALA A 18 -16.95 2.88 -9.08
CA ALA A 18 -18.16 2.11 -8.83
C ALA A 18 -19.06 1.99 -10.07
N THR A 19 -18.98 2.94 -11.00
CA THR A 19 -19.82 2.99 -12.21
C THR A 19 -19.15 2.47 -13.47
N MET A 20 -17.83 2.27 -13.45
CA MET A 20 -17.04 1.79 -14.58
C MET A 20 -17.15 0.27 -14.75
N ASP A 21 -17.01 -0.22 -15.99
CA ASP A 21 -16.76 -1.65 -16.22
C ASP A 21 -15.51 -2.06 -15.45
N TYR A 22 -15.64 -3.07 -14.59
CA TYR A 22 -14.63 -3.25 -13.55
C TYR A 22 -13.30 -3.78 -14.10
N ALA A 23 -13.29 -4.37 -15.30
CA ALA A 23 -12.05 -4.71 -15.97
C ALA A 23 -11.24 -3.47 -16.39
N ASP A 24 -11.91 -2.34 -16.64
CA ASP A 24 -11.23 -1.04 -16.85
C ASP A 24 -10.82 -0.42 -15.51
N ALA A 25 -11.71 -0.47 -14.51
CA ALA A 25 -11.50 0.14 -13.20
C ALA A 25 -10.37 -0.50 -12.40
N TYR A 26 -10.20 -1.82 -12.49
CA TYR A 26 -9.27 -2.57 -11.64
C TYR A 26 -7.81 -2.11 -11.80
N SER A 27 -7.38 -1.80 -13.03
CA SER A 27 -6.04 -1.27 -13.27
C SER A 27 -5.78 0.05 -12.52
N HIS A 28 -6.81 0.88 -12.36
CA HIS A 28 -6.75 2.10 -11.58
C HIS A 28 -6.72 1.82 -10.08
N ASP A 29 -7.58 0.93 -9.57
CA ASP A 29 -7.58 0.52 -8.16
C ASP A 29 -6.21 -0.01 -7.72
N THR A 30 -5.63 -0.93 -8.48
CA THR A 30 -4.29 -1.46 -8.23
C THR A 30 -3.24 -0.34 -8.27
N THR A 31 -3.32 0.55 -9.26
CA THR A 31 -2.38 1.66 -9.40
C THR A 31 -2.44 2.61 -8.19
N PHE A 32 -3.64 2.93 -7.69
CA PHE A 32 -3.79 3.77 -6.50
C PHE A 32 -3.18 3.10 -5.26
N MET A 33 -3.49 1.82 -5.02
CA MET A 33 -2.90 1.07 -3.92
C MET A 33 -1.37 1.03 -4.01
N HIS A 34 -0.83 0.69 -5.18
CA HIS A 34 0.62 0.64 -5.40
C HIS A 34 1.28 2.00 -5.19
N ASN A 35 0.63 3.08 -5.62
CA ASN A 35 1.15 4.43 -5.39
C ASN A 35 1.16 4.82 -3.90
N THR A 36 0.22 4.33 -3.08
CA THR A 36 0.30 4.52 -1.62
C THR A 36 1.54 3.84 -1.03
N LEU A 37 1.80 2.59 -1.44
CA LEU A 37 2.96 1.81 -1.03
C LEU A 37 4.28 2.43 -1.49
N ILE A 38 4.36 2.89 -2.75
CA ILE A 38 5.54 3.58 -3.31
C ILE A 38 5.84 4.86 -2.53
N ARG A 39 4.82 5.66 -2.21
CA ARG A 39 5.01 6.88 -1.43
C ARG A 39 5.52 6.59 -0.03
N ALA A 40 4.97 5.59 0.65
CA ALA A 40 5.47 5.16 1.96
C ALA A 40 6.93 4.69 1.88
N PHE A 41 7.26 3.83 0.92
CA PHE A 41 8.64 3.37 0.69
C PHE A 41 9.60 4.55 0.48
N ASN A 42 9.23 5.51 -0.35
CA ASN A 42 10.02 6.73 -0.57
C ASN A 42 10.17 7.59 0.69
N GLN A 43 9.11 7.75 1.49
CA GLN A 43 9.18 8.49 2.75
C GLN A 43 10.14 7.83 3.75
N ILE A 44 10.05 6.51 3.92
CA ILE A 44 10.95 5.78 4.81
C ILE A 44 12.41 6.02 4.40
N GLY A 45 12.76 5.83 3.13
CA GLY A 45 14.12 6.04 2.66
C GLY A 45 14.61 7.49 2.77
N ALA A 46 13.72 8.47 2.61
CA ALA A 46 14.06 9.89 2.75
C ALA A 46 14.30 10.34 4.20
N LYS A 47 13.71 9.62 5.16
CA LYS A 47 13.69 9.97 6.58
C LYS A 47 14.64 9.14 7.44
N ALA A 48 14.88 7.86 7.10
CA ALA A 48 15.58 6.89 7.95
C ALA A 48 16.86 7.46 8.61
N MET A 49 17.75 8.07 7.83
CA MET A 49 19.04 8.60 8.33
C MET A 49 18.94 9.94 9.11
N LYS A 50 17.74 10.51 9.24
CA LYS A 50 17.49 11.84 9.82
C LYS A 50 16.63 11.79 11.08
N ILE A 51 16.23 10.59 11.51
CA ILE A 51 15.37 10.42 12.69
C ILE A 51 16.17 10.65 13.97
N PRO A 52 15.75 11.59 14.84
CA PRO A 52 16.40 11.77 16.13
C PRO A 52 16.04 10.61 17.07
N PRO A 53 16.91 10.23 18.02
CA PRO A 53 16.68 9.08 18.91
C PRO A 53 15.32 9.07 19.64
N PRO A 54 14.79 10.19 20.16
CA PRO A 54 13.47 10.19 20.81
C PRO A 54 12.30 9.83 19.90
N GLU A 55 12.47 9.91 18.58
CA GLU A 55 11.42 9.66 17.59
C GLU A 55 11.57 8.31 16.89
N ILE A 56 12.56 7.49 17.29
CA ILE A 56 12.87 6.24 16.61
C ILE A 56 11.74 5.21 16.75
N ILE A 57 11.03 5.20 17.87
CA ILE A 57 9.88 4.32 18.08
C ILE A 57 8.72 4.73 17.18
N ASP A 58 8.37 6.02 17.14
CA ASP A 58 7.33 6.52 16.22
C ASP A 58 7.66 6.17 14.77
N PHE A 59 8.94 6.29 14.39
CA PHE A 59 9.38 5.97 13.04
C PHE A 59 9.32 4.46 12.77
N ALA A 60 9.73 3.62 13.72
CA ALA A 60 9.59 2.18 13.61
C ALA A 60 8.13 1.74 13.50
N THR A 61 7.21 2.37 14.24
CA THR A 61 5.76 2.15 14.10
C THR A 61 5.25 2.55 12.71
N TYR A 62 5.79 3.61 12.11
CA TYR A 62 5.44 3.99 10.73
C TYR A 62 5.94 2.95 9.71
N VAL A 63 7.16 2.46 9.88
CA VAL A 63 7.72 1.37 9.05
C VAL A 63 6.92 0.08 9.23
N ASP A 64 6.49 -0.24 10.45
CA ASP A 64 5.62 -1.39 10.75
C ASP A 64 4.29 -1.30 9.99
N ALA A 65 3.67 -0.13 9.95
CA ALA A 65 2.43 0.10 9.20
C ALA A 65 2.61 -0.13 7.69
N PHE A 66 3.73 0.32 7.13
CA PHE A 66 4.09 0.00 5.75
C PHE A 66 4.29 -1.51 5.53
N CYS A 67 5.07 -2.18 6.38
CA CYS A 67 5.36 -3.61 6.25
C CYS A 67 4.07 -4.44 6.33
N GLU A 68 3.23 -4.19 7.32
CA GLU A 68 1.96 -4.91 7.44
C GLU A 68 1.07 -4.68 6.22
N THR A 69 0.89 -3.43 5.80
CA THR A 69 0.01 -3.11 4.67
C THR A 69 0.51 -3.78 3.38
N LEU A 70 1.83 -3.71 3.11
CA LEU A 70 2.43 -4.37 1.96
C LEU A 70 2.26 -5.90 2.04
N ARG A 71 2.49 -6.48 3.23
CA ARG A 71 2.33 -7.92 3.44
C ARG A 71 0.90 -8.37 3.16
N ARG A 72 -0.09 -7.69 3.74
CA ARG A 72 -1.51 -8.05 3.55
C ARG A 72 -1.97 -7.85 2.11
N HIS A 73 -1.50 -6.80 1.43
CA HIS A 73 -1.72 -6.62 -0.01
C HIS A 73 -1.22 -7.84 -0.80
N CYS A 74 0.05 -8.21 -0.63
CA CYS A 74 0.63 -9.36 -1.35
C CYS A 74 -0.03 -10.71 -1.00
N GLU A 75 -0.34 -10.93 0.28
CA GLU A 75 -0.99 -12.17 0.74
C GLU A 75 -2.43 -12.30 0.24
N GLY A 76 -3.19 -11.18 0.22
CA GLY A 76 -4.55 -11.13 -0.32
C GLY A 76 -4.57 -11.49 -1.80
N GLU A 77 -3.71 -10.84 -2.59
CA GLU A 77 -3.60 -11.14 -4.02
C GLU A 77 -3.21 -12.61 -4.30
N ASN A 78 -2.24 -13.14 -3.56
CA ASN A 78 -1.80 -14.53 -3.70
C ASN A 78 -2.89 -15.54 -3.33
N THR A 79 -3.75 -15.19 -2.37
CA THR A 79 -4.78 -16.10 -1.83
C THR A 79 -6.09 -15.99 -2.60
N ILE A 80 -6.45 -14.79 -3.06
CA ILE A 80 -7.77 -14.47 -3.62
C ILE A 80 -7.67 -14.18 -5.12
N ILE A 81 -6.84 -13.22 -5.53
CA ILE A 81 -6.83 -12.70 -6.91
C ILE A 81 -6.13 -13.66 -7.89
N PHE A 82 -4.85 -13.92 -7.69
CA PHE A 82 -4.00 -14.65 -8.66
C PHE A 82 -4.48 -16.08 -8.95
N PRO A 83 -4.99 -16.86 -7.98
CA PRO A 83 -5.55 -18.18 -8.29
C PRO A 83 -6.69 -18.15 -9.32
N ARG A 84 -7.39 -17.01 -9.46
CA ARG A 84 -8.51 -16.84 -10.39
C ARG A 84 -8.10 -16.32 -11.76
N ILE A 85 -6.99 -15.58 -11.86
CA ILE A 85 -6.56 -14.93 -13.11
C ILE A 85 -5.26 -15.49 -13.71
N SER A 86 -4.53 -16.34 -12.98
CA SER A 86 -3.24 -16.91 -13.40
C SER A 86 -3.30 -17.79 -14.64
N ALA A 87 -4.47 -18.36 -14.97
CA ALA A 87 -4.65 -19.09 -16.23
C ALA A 87 -4.60 -18.17 -17.47
N HIS A 88 -4.76 -16.86 -17.28
CA HIS A 88 -4.87 -15.86 -18.34
C HIS A 88 -3.78 -14.77 -18.26
N THR A 89 -3.01 -14.75 -17.17
CA THR A 89 -1.98 -13.75 -16.88
C THR A 89 -0.67 -14.44 -16.52
N SER A 90 0.44 -13.70 -16.53
CA SER A 90 1.70 -14.19 -15.96
C SER A 90 1.77 -14.06 -14.43
N LEU A 91 0.70 -13.61 -13.78
CA LEU A 91 0.67 -13.37 -12.34
C LEU A 91 0.33 -14.67 -11.61
N ASN A 92 1.34 -15.25 -10.98
CA ASN A 92 1.27 -16.53 -10.26
C ASN A 92 1.68 -16.41 -8.78
N GLY A 93 1.97 -15.20 -8.30
CA GLY A 93 2.41 -14.92 -6.94
C GLY A 93 3.91 -15.04 -6.67
N GLU A 94 4.74 -15.43 -7.65
CA GLU A 94 6.19 -15.54 -7.47
C GLU A 94 6.85 -14.18 -7.17
N ASP A 95 6.43 -13.12 -7.86
CA ASP A 95 6.93 -11.76 -7.60
C ASP A 95 6.51 -11.25 -6.21
N ASN A 96 5.30 -11.60 -5.74
CA ASN A 96 4.85 -11.32 -4.37
C ASN A 96 5.66 -12.10 -3.34
N ALA A 97 5.93 -13.39 -3.58
CA ALA A 97 6.75 -14.21 -2.68
C ALA A 97 8.18 -13.65 -2.55
N ALA A 98 8.81 -13.28 -3.68
CA ALA A 98 10.13 -12.66 -3.68
C ALA A 98 10.14 -11.33 -2.90
N LEU A 99 9.11 -10.50 -3.09
CA LEU A 99 8.97 -9.25 -2.36
C LEU A 99 8.80 -9.46 -0.85
N LEU A 100 7.95 -10.41 -0.44
CA LEU A 100 7.74 -10.75 0.97
C LEU A 100 9.03 -11.26 1.63
N SER A 101 9.86 -12.03 0.92
CA SER A 101 11.17 -12.46 1.43
C SER A 101 12.12 -11.27 1.66
N CYS A 102 12.11 -10.26 0.78
CA CYS A 102 12.88 -9.03 1.02
C CYS A 102 12.33 -8.24 2.22
N LEU A 103 11.01 -8.22 2.38
CA LEU A 103 10.31 -7.48 3.44
C LEU A 103 10.68 -7.98 4.85
N GLU A 104 10.95 -9.29 5.00
CA GLU A 104 11.34 -9.91 6.28
C GLU A 104 12.50 -9.19 6.97
N ARG A 105 13.47 -8.67 6.20
CA ARG A 105 14.62 -7.95 6.77
C ARG A 105 14.21 -6.57 7.32
N VAL A 106 13.28 -5.88 6.66
CA VAL A 106 12.72 -4.60 7.13
C VAL A 106 11.90 -4.83 8.40
N GLU A 107 11.07 -5.87 8.42
CA GLU A 107 10.29 -6.25 9.61
C GLU A 107 11.17 -6.67 10.78
N GLN A 108 12.30 -7.33 10.50
CA GLN A 108 13.27 -7.68 11.53
C GLN A 108 13.83 -6.41 12.19
N TRP A 109 14.19 -5.39 11.40
CA TRP A 109 14.64 -4.11 11.93
C TRP A 109 13.57 -3.43 12.80
N VAL A 110 12.29 -3.49 12.39
CA VAL A 110 11.16 -2.98 13.19
C VAL A 110 11.07 -3.70 14.54
N ARG A 111 11.11 -5.04 14.53
CA ARG A 111 11.05 -5.85 15.76
C ARG A 111 12.22 -5.55 16.69
N ASP A 112 13.43 -5.47 16.17
CA ASP A 112 14.64 -5.22 16.95
C ASP A 112 14.61 -3.80 17.55
N THR A 113 14.17 -2.81 16.77
CA THR A 113 14.01 -1.42 17.22
C THR A 113 12.93 -1.27 18.29
N ALA A 114 11.81 -2.00 18.17
CA ALA A 114 10.77 -1.98 19.19
C ALA A 114 11.24 -2.59 20.52
N GLN A 115 12.16 -3.56 20.47
CA GLN A 115 12.73 -4.19 21.68
C GLN A 115 13.86 -3.36 22.30
N LEU A 116 14.73 -2.77 21.50
CA LEU A 116 15.95 -2.06 21.92
C LEU A 116 16.16 -0.77 21.11
N PRO A 117 15.32 0.26 21.30
CA PRO A 117 15.35 1.48 20.49
C PRO A 117 16.67 2.23 20.51
N GLU A 118 17.40 2.18 21.63
CA GLU A 118 18.70 2.82 21.78
C GLU A 118 19.80 2.18 20.93
N LYS A 119 19.56 0.97 20.40
CA LYS A 119 20.46 0.24 19.51
C LYS A 119 20.01 0.25 18.05
N ALA A 120 18.88 0.88 17.75
CA ALA A 120 18.39 0.94 16.39
C ALA A 120 19.42 1.62 15.48
N ASP A 121 19.83 0.91 14.43
CA ASP A 121 20.74 1.43 13.42
C ASP A 121 19.95 1.71 12.13
N PRO A 122 19.71 2.98 11.77
CA PRO A 122 19.02 3.32 10.53
C PRO A 122 19.75 2.87 9.26
N THR A 123 21.06 2.61 9.32
CA THR A 123 21.81 2.11 8.16
C THR A 123 21.41 0.69 7.80
N GLU A 124 21.02 -0.13 8.78
CA GLU A 124 20.49 -1.48 8.53
C GLU A 124 19.15 -1.43 7.79
N LEU A 125 18.26 -0.52 8.20
CA LEU A 125 16.99 -0.29 7.50
C LEU A 125 17.23 0.14 6.06
N VAL A 126 18.10 1.14 5.84
CA VAL A 126 18.42 1.63 4.49
C VAL A 126 19.00 0.51 3.63
N ALA A 127 19.92 -0.29 4.16
CA ALA A 127 20.50 -1.42 3.43
C ALA A 127 19.43 -2.46 3.05
N ALA A 128 18.51 -2.79 3.97
CA ALA A 128 17.40 -3.71 3.70
C ALA A 128 16.47 -3.16 2.60
N MET A 129 16.16 -1.87 2.65
CA MET A 129 15.34 -1.21 1.62
C MET A 129 16.05 -1.15 0.26
N GLU A 130 17.36 -0.92 0.21
CA GLU A 130 18.12 -0.91 -1.04
C GLU A 130 18.14 -2.28 -1.73
N VAL A 131 18.18 -3.37 -0.96
CA VAL A 131 18.01 -4.74 -1.47
C VAL A 131 16.57 -4.96 -1.98
N MET A 132 15.56 -4.47 -1.26
CA MET A 132 14.16 -4.64 -1.63
C MET A 132 13.74 -3.78 -2.84
N ALA A 133 14.35 -2.60 -3.02
CA ALA A 133 13.96 -1.60 -4.01
C ALA A 133 13.76 -2.13 -5.44
N PRO A 134 14.68 -2.90 -6.05
CA PRO A 134 14.47 -3.42 -7.40
C PRO A 134 13.29 -4.39 -7.50
N VAL A 135 13.10 -5.27 -6.50
CA VAL A 135 11.98 -6.24 -6.47
C VAL A 135 10.66 -5.52 -6.26
N PHE A 136 10.60 -4.61 -5.29
CA PHE A 136 9.43 -3.78 -5.02
C PHE A 136 9.05 -2.92 -6.23
N SER A 137 10.02 -2.24 -6.84
CA SER A 137 9.77 -1.41 -8.02
C SER A 137 9.25 -2.23 -9.20
N LYS A 138 9.85 -3.40 -9.48
CA LYS A 138 9.39 -4.30 -10.53
C LYS A 138 7.94 -4.71 -10.28
N ASN A 139 7.66 -5.25 -9.10
CA ASN A 139 6.34 -5.76 -8.73
C ASN A 139 5.26 -4.68 -8.89
N MET A 140 5.45 -3.53 -8.24
CA MET A 140 4.48 -2.42 -8.27
C MET A 140 4.20 -1.92 -9.70
N HIS A 141 5.21 -1.85 -10.58
CA HIS A 141 5.07 -1.28 -11.92
C HIS A 141 4.65 -2.27 -13.00
N GLU A 142 4.97 -3.55 -12.86
CA GLU A 142 4.69 -4.56 -13.88
C GLU A 142 3.32 -5.20 -13.69
N GLN A 143 2.90 -5.41 -12.45
CA GLN A 143 1.62 -6.06 -12.15
C GLN A 143 0.42 -5.38 -12.83
N PRO A 144 0.22 -4.04 -12.79
CA PRO A 144 -0.86 -3.39 -13.52
C PRO A 144 -0.81 -3.61 -15.05
N LYS A 145 0.39 -3.78 -15.63
CA LYS A 145 0.56 -4.04 -17.07
C LYS A 145 0.10 -5.44 -17.47
N HIS A 146 0.23 -6.40 -16.57
CA HIS A 146 -0.24 -7.77 -16.78
C HIS A 146 -1.75 -7.93 -16.59
N MET A 147 -2.41 -6.92 -16.03
CA MET A 147 -3.85 -6.88 -15.76
C MET A 147 -4.57 -5.88 -16.66
N SER A 148 -4.27 -5.92 -17.96
CA SER A 148 -4.97 -5.07 -18.93
C SER A 148 -6.45 -5.45 -19.02
N PRO A 149 -7.37 -4.52 -19.38
CA PRO A 149 -8.80 -4.82 -19.45
C PRO A 149 -9.14 -5.99 -20.38
N SER A 150 -8.42 -6.12 -21.50
CA SER A 150 -8.61 -7.25 -22.43
C SER A 150 -8.25 -8.59 -21.80
N VAL A 151 -7.18 -8.65 -21.01
CA VAL A 151 -6.75 -9.87 -20.34
C VAL A 151 -7.75 -10.23 -19.24
N LEU A 152 -8.16 -9.25 -18.42
CA LEU A 152 -9.13 -9.46 -17.36
C LEU A 152 -10.50 -9.92 -17.88
N ARG A 153 -11.00 -9.30 -18.95
CA ARG A 153 -12.25 -9.73 -19.61
C ARG A 153 -12.18 -11.13 -20.21
N SER A 154 -10.98 -11.63 -20.51
CA SER A 154 -10.80 -13.01 -20.97
C SER A 154 -10.84 -14.03 -19.81
N ALA A 155 -10.60 -13.58 -18.58
CA ALA A 155 -10.58 -14.41 -17.38
C ALA A 155 -11.92 -14.40 -16.63
N LEU A 156 -12.52 -13.21 -16.44
CA LEU A 156 -13.73 -13.01 -15.64
C LEU A 156 -14.61 -11.92 -16.26
N SER A 157 -15.93 -12.01 -16.04
CA SER A 157 -16.82 -10.88 -16.33
C SER A 157 -16.57 -9.72 -15.36
N GLY A 158 -16.96 -8.50 -15.74
CA GLY A 158 -16.86 -7.32 -14.87
C GLY A 158 -17.46 -7.52 -13.47
N PRO A 159 -18.70 -8.05 -13.34
CA PRO A 159 -19.29 -8.35 -12.03
C PRO A 159 -18.51 -9.40 -11.21
N GLU A 160 -18.01 -10.47 -11.84
CA GLU A 160 -17.21 -11.50 -11.14
C GLU A 160 -15.88 -10.93 -10.66
N LEU A 161 -15.21 -10.11 -11.48
CA LEU A 161 -13.97 -9.45 -11.08
C LEU A 161 -14.21 -8.48 -9.90
N ARG A 162 -15.33 -7.74 -9.92
CA ARG A 162 -15.71 -6.84 -8.83
C ARG A 162 -15.95 -7.59 -7.53
N ASP A 163 -16.67 -8.71 -7.59
CA ASP A 163 -16.91 -9.56 -6.42
C ASP A 163 -15.61 -10.14 -5.87
N LEU A 164 -14.70 -10.56 -6.76
CA LEU A 164 -13.40 -11.08 -6.39
C LEU A 164 -12.54 -10.03 -5.67
N VAL A 165 -12.47 -8.79 -6.19
CA VAL A 165 -11.70 -7.72 -5.56
C VAL A 165 -12.34 -7.25 -4.25
N ASN A 166 -13.67 -7.20 -4.17
CA ASN A 166 -14.34 -6.93 -2.89
C ASN A 166 -14.05 -8.01 -1.85
N THR A 167 -13.94 -9.28 -2.27
CA THR A 167 -13.53 -10.39 -1.40
C THR A 167 -12.10 -10.19 -0.91
N ASP A 168 -11.18 -9.78 -1.79
CA ASP A 168 -9.80 -9.47 -1.43
C ASP A 168 -9.70 -8.29 -0.45
N ILE A 169 -10.38 -7.17 -0.73
CA ILE A 169 -10.46 -6.00 0.16
C ILE A 169 -11.00 -6.40 1.55
N ALA A 170 -12.07 -7.21 1.59
CA ALA A 170 -12.63 -7.69 2.84
C ALA A 170 -11.65 -8.58 3.60
N TRP A 171 -10.93 -9.46 2.90
CA TRP A 171 -9.89 -10.30 3.48
C TRP A 171 -8.75 -9.46 4.05
N VAL A 172 -8.23 -8.49 3.29
CA VAL A 172 -7.17 -7.58 3.75
C VAL A 172 -7.63 -6.83 5.00
N ALA A 173 -8.84 -6.27 5.01
CA ALA A 173 -9.37 -5.55 6.17
C ALA A 173 -9.52 -6.45 7.41
N GLN A 174 -9.96 -7.71 7.25
CA GLN A 174 -10.11 -8.66 8.36
C GLN A 174 -8.77 -9.16 8.92
N ASN A 175 -7.71 -9.14 8.11
CA ASN A 175 -6.38 -9.61 8.48
C ASN A 175 -5.40 -8.48 8.81
N SER A 176 -5.85 -7.23 8.83
CA SER A 176 -5.05 -6.05 9.15
C SER A 176 -5.47 -5.40 10.47
N ARG A 177 -4.54 -4.73 11.12
CA ARG A 177 -4.80 -3.70 12.14
C ARG A 177 -5.46 -2.51 11.47
N MET A 178 -6.71 -2.23 11.82
CA MET A 178 -7.48 -1.15 11.20
C MET A 178 -6.89 0.23 11.53
N GLU A 179 -6.24 0.36 12.69
CA GLU A 179 -5.49 1.55 13.11
C GLU A 179 -4.22 1.78 12.28
N TYR A 180 -3.80 0.80 11.48
CA TYR A 180 -2.71 0.93 10.51
C TYR A 180 -3.27 1.10 9.10
N LEU A 181 -4.08 0.14 8.64
CA LEU A 181 -4.55 0.06 7.26
C LEU A 181 -5.30 1.34 6.85
N LEU A 182 -6.28 1.78 7.64
CA LEU A 182 -7.15 2.87 7.21
C LEU A 182 -6.41 4.22 7.18
N PRO A 183 -5.67 4.64 8.22
CA PRO A 183 -4.84 5.84 8.14
C PRO A 183 -3.76 5.73 7.06
N PHE A 184 -3.17 4.54 6.85
CA PHE A 184 -2.17 4.35 5.81
C PHE A 184 -2.74 4.66 4.42
N LEU A 185 -3.88 4.07 4.05
CA LEU A 185 -4.52 4.30 2.74
C LEU A 185 -4.81 5.79 2.52
N VAL A 186 -5.38 6.47 3.52
CA VAL A 186 -5.78 7.88 3.39
C VAL A 186 -4.58 8.82 3.37
N LEU A 187 -3.60 8.62 4.25
CA LEU A 187 -2.45 9.54 4.39
C LEU A 187 -1.37 9.35 3.33
N HIS A 188 -1.49 8.34 2.46
CA HIS A 188 -0.58 8.07 1.35
C HIS A 188 -1.24 8.20 -0.03
N HIS A 189 -2.55 8.47 -0.07
CA HIS A 189 -3.26 8.74 -1.31
C HIS A 189 -3.15 10.20 -1.70
N ASP A 190 -2.92 10.45 -2.99
CA ASP A 190 -2.97 11.80 -3.54
C ASP A 190 -4.38 12.05 -4.05
N ILE A 191 -5.16 12.78 -3.27
CA ILE A 191 -6.58 13.06 -3.56
C ILE A 191 -6.78 13.77 -4.91
N SER A 192 -5.77 14.49 -5.41
CA SER A 192 -5.83 15.14 -6.73
C SER A 192 -5.86 14.14 -7.90
N THR A 193 -5.43 12.89 -7.65
CA THR A 193 -5.46 11.82 -8.65
C THR A 193 -6.82 11.14 -8.72
N ASN A 194 -7.51 10.99 -7.59
CA ASN A 194 -8.89 10.50 -7.52
C ASN A 194 -9.49 10.80 -6.14
N GLU A 195 -10.49 11.67 -6.06
CA GLU A 195 -11.11 12.04 -4.78
C GLU A 195 -12.00 10.93 -4.18
N ALA A 196 -12.44 9.98 -5.01
CA ALA A 196 -13.34 8.92 -4.61
C ALA A 196 -12.60 7.70 -4.06
N TRP A 197 -11.29 7.54 -4.30
CA TRP A 197 -10.49 6.41 -3.79
C TRP A 197 -9.98 6.68 -2.37
N PRO A 198 -10.04 5.71 -1.43
CA PRO A 198 -10.40 4.30 -1.60
C PRO A 198 -11.90 3.99 -1.42
N GLY A 199 -12.79 4.97 -1.53
CA GLY A 199 -14.24 4.71 -1.50
C GLY A 199 -14.75 4.36 -0.11
N LEU A 200 -14.21 5.01 0.93
CA LEU A 200 -14.51 4.65 2.31
C LEU A 200 -16.01 4.76 2.65
N PRO A 201 -16.61 3.72 3.26
CA PRO A 201 -17.93 3.82 3.85
C PRO A 201 -17.98 4.92 4.91
N GLU A 202 -19.14 5.54 5.11
CA GLU A 202 -19.30 6.66 6.05
C GLU A 202 -18.87 6.30 7.49
N MET A 203 -19.09 5.05 7.92
CA MET A 203 -18.62 4.55 9.21
C MET A 203 -17.09 4.55 9.32
N ALA A 204 -16.37 4.20 8.24
CA ALA A 204 -14.91 4.20 8.22
C ALA A 204 -14.37 5.64 8.23
N LYS A 205 -14.99 6.56 7.48
CA LYS A 205 -14.64 7.99 7.51
C LYS A 205 -14.78 8.58 8.92
N LYS A 206 -15.85 8.22 9.64
CA LYS A 206 -16.08 8.67 11.03
C LYS A 206 -15.09 8.07 12.02
N ALA A 207 -14.67 6.81 11.82
CA ALA A 207 -13.70 6.15 12.69
C ALA A 207 -12.24 6.59 12.45
N LEU A 208 -11.94 7.12 11.26
CA LEU A 208 -10.57 7.45 10.84
C LEU A 208 -9.80 8.36 11.82
N PRO A 209 -10.37 9.45 12.39
CA PRO A 209 -9.64 10.28 13.34
C PRO A 209 -9.22 9.52 14.61
N GLU A 210 -10.10 8.67 15.13
CA GLU A 210 -9.84 7.86 16.33
C GLU A 210 -8.79 6.77 16.04
N LEU A 211 -8.90 6.10 14.89
CA LEU A 211 -7.94 5.10 14.44
C LEU A 211 -6.54 5.70 14.24
N ALA A 212 -6.45 6.89 13.61
CA ALA A 212 -5.19 7.58 13.45
C ALA A 212 -4.59 8.03 14.79
N ALA A 213 -5.41 8.41 15.77
CA ALA A 213 -4.95 8.85 17.08
C ALA A 213 -4.22 7.75 17.87
N VAL A 214 -4.50 6.47 17.61
CA VAL A 214 -3.81 5.33 18.25
C VAL A 214 -2.29 5.38 18.03
N ASN A 215 -1.86 5.82 16.84
CA ASN A 215 -0.45 5.89 16.44
C ASN A 215 -0.06 7.29 15.97
N LEU A 216 -0.58 8.33 16.62
CA LEU A 216 -0.44 9.73 16.17
C LEU A 216 1.01 10.14 15.89
N GLY A 217 1.97 9.66 16.69
CA GLY A 217 3.38 9.95 16.54
C GLY A 217 3.97 9.44 15.21
N CYS A 218 3.48 8.32 14.68
CA CYS A 218 4.01 7.73 13.45
C CYS A 218 3.48 8.46 12.19
N TRP A 219 2.26 8.98 12.24
CA TRP A 219 1.63 9.60 11.06
C TRP A 219 2.26 10.92 10.62
N LYS A 220 3.14 11.52 11.42
CA LYS A 220 3.94 12.69 11.00
C LYS A 220 4.93 12.38 9.87
N TYR A 221 5.19 11.09 9.59
CA TYR A 221 6.06 10.64 8.50
C TYR A 221 5.30 10.36 7.20
N ALA A 222 3.97 10.33 7.23
CA ALA A 222 3.17 10.17 6.04
C ALA A 222 3.31 11.39 5.10
N PRO A 223 3.14 11.22 3.77
CA PRO A 223 3.28 12.30 2.80
C PRO A 223 2.17 13.35 2.89
N PHE A 224 1.00 12.98 3.43
CA PHE A 224 -0.16 13.86 3.58
C PHE A 224 -0.70 13.83 5.02
N THR A 225 -1.50 14.83 5.34
CA THR A 225 -2.17 14.97 6.65
C THR A 225 -3.67 14.70 6.55
N LEU A 226 -4.29 14.30 7.67
CA LEU A 226 -5.75 14.12 7.72
C LEU A 226 -6.52 15.38 7.31
N ARG A 227 -5.97 16.57 7.62
CA ARG A 227 -6.61 17.84 7.26
C ARG A 227 -6.67 18.02 5.75
N GLU A 228 -5.57 17.76 5.05
CA GLU A 228 -5.51 17.86 3.58
C GLU A 228 -6.47 16.86 2.91
N GLN A 229 -6.64 15.68 3.52
CA GLN A 229 -7.46 14.60 2.97
C GLN A 229 -8.97 14.76 3.25
N LEU A 230 -9.34 15.30 4.41
CA LEU A 230 -10.75 15.43 4.81
C LEU A 230 -11.38 16.78 4.44
N CYS A 231 -10.56 17.82 4.28
CA CYS A 231 -10.99 19.17 3.92
C CYS A 231 -10.08 19.76 2.82
N PRO A 232 -10.13 19.22 1.58
CA PRO A 232 -9.42 19.82 0.47
C PRO A 232 -9.92 21.25 0.25
N LEU A 233 -9.00 22.22 0.25
CA LEU A 233 -9.28 23.66 0.12
C LEU A 233 -9.73 24.05 -1.30
#